data_AF-A0A8T6NYB9-F1
#
_entry.id   AF-A0A8T6NYB9-F1
#
_cell.length_a   1.000
_cell.length_b   1.000
_cell.length_c   1.000
_cell.angle_alpha   90.00
_cell.angle_beta   90.00
_cell.angle_gamma   90.00
#
_symmetry.space_group_name_H-M   'P 1'
#
loop_
_entity.id
_entity.type
_entity.pdbx_description
1 polymer ?
#
loop_
_entity_poly.entity_id
_entity_poly.type
_entity_poly.pdbx_seq_one_letter_code
_entity_poly.pdbx_strand_id
1 'polypeptide(L)' 'MTFTRGNRAIRDHAADGKSLHLFEYVETGKVRYMGEMVLVATHTRDMPDVDGQTRTAIIFELMPLATR' A
#
# COMPACT_ATOMS: atom_id res chain seq x y z
N MET A 1 6.81 -1.37 14.78
CA MET A 1 6.51 -1.18 13.34
C MET A 1 7.81 -0.81 12.62
N THR A 2 8.11 -1.43 11.48
CA THR A 2 9.32 -1.12 10.67
C THR A 2 9.01 -1.25 9.16
N PHE A 3 9.68 -0.43 8.35
CA PHE A 3 9.62 -0.56 6.89
C PHE A 3 10.56 -1.69 6.44
N THR A 4 10.03 -2.91 6.40
CA THR A 4 10.76 -4.09 5.90
C THR A 4 9.97 -4.75 4.77
N ARG A 5 10.66 -5.46 3.87
CA ARG A 5 10.06 -6.20 2.74
C ARG A 5 9.06 -5.34 1.95
N GLY A 6 7.77 -5.72 1.92
CA GLY A 6 6.73 -5.01 1.17
C GLY A 6 6.52 -3.56 1.61
N ASN A 7 6.59 -3.28 2.92
CA ASN A 7 6.45 -1.91 3.41
C ASN A 7 7.57 -1.01 2.87
N ARG A 8 8.81 -1.52 2.83
CA ARG A 8 9.94 -0.82 2.23
C ARG A 8 9.73 -0.66 0.72
N ALA A 9 9.30 -1.71 0.03
CA ALA A 9 9.06 -1.67 -1.41
C ALA A 9 8.03 -0.61 -1.80
N ILE A 10 6.94 -0.46 -1.04
CA ILE A 10 5.95 0.61 -1.29
C ILE A 10 6.56 1.99 -1.03
N ARG A 11 7.28 2.16 0.09
CA ARG A 11 7.91 3.44 0.45
C ARG A 11 8.94 3.90 -0.58
N ASP A 12 9.81 3.00 -0.99
CA ASP A 12 10.99 3.30 -1.81
C ASP A 12 10.73 3.08 -3.32
N HIS A 13 9.50 2.70 -3.73
CA HIS A 13 9.21 2.30 -5.13
C HIS A 13 9.72 3.30 -6.17
N ALA A 14 9.48 4.61 -5.97
CA ALA A 14 9.91 5.66 -6.89
C ALA A 14 11.44 5.79 -6.96
N ALA A 15 12.13 5.70 -5.81
CA ALA A 15 13.59 5.75 -5.75
C ALA A 15 14.24 4.49 -6.36
N ASP A 16 13.58 3.34 -6.21
CA ASP A 16 13.98 2.07 -6.79
C ASP A 16 13.62 1.94 -8.29
N GLY A 17 12.95 2.94 -8.89
CA GLY A 17 12.50 2.92 -10.28
C GLY A 17 11.43 1.86 -10.57
N LYS A 18 10.59 1.55 -9.58
CA LYS A 18 9.53 0.54 -9.67
C LYS A 18 8.15 1.18 -9.68
N SER A 19 7.28 0.66 -10.55
CA SER A 19 5.85 0.99 -10.56
C SER A 19 5.11 0.32 -9.40
N LEU A 20 4.12 1.01 -8.84
CA LEU A 20 3.24 0.47 -7.81
C LEU A 20 1.84 0.25 -8.41
N HIS A 21 1.43 -1.01 -8.55
CA HIS A 21 0.13 -1.38 -9.11
C HIS A 21 -0.84 -1.81 -7.99
N LEU A 22 -2.02 -1.19 -7.94
CA LEU A 22 -3.03 -1.49 -6.94
C LEU A 22 -4.12 -2.42 -7.49
N PHE A 23 -4.45 -3.46 -6.71
CA PHE A 23 -5.52 -4.40 -6.98
C PHE A 23 -6.47 -4.47 -5.79
N GLU A 24 -7.77 -4.40 -6.07
CA GLU A 24 -8.83 -4.60 -5.08
C GLU A 24 -9.36 -6.04 -5.19
N TYR A 25 -9.47 -6.73 -4.06
CA TYR A 25 -10.09 -8.06 -4.01
C TYR A 25 -11.60 -7.92 -4.25
N VAL A 26 -12.14 -8.74 -5.17
CA VAL A 26 -13.59 -8.75 -5.47
C VAL A 26 -14.23 -10.04 -5.00
N GLU A 27 -13.73 -11.17 -5.50
CA GLU A 27 -14.21 -12.51 -5.17
C GLU A 27 -13.10 -13.54 -5.48
N THR A 28 -13.31 -14.80 -5.10
CA THR A 28 -12.33 -15.87 -5.29
C THR A 28 -11.89 -15.96 -6.75
N GLY A 29 -10.59 -15.78 -7.00
CA GLY A 29 -10.03 -15.82 -8.36
C GLY A 29 -10.21 -14.54 -9.18
N LYS A 30 -10.78 -13.48 -8.62
CA LYS A 30 -11.03 -12.21 -9.32
C LYS A 30 -10.62 -11.00 -8.50
N VAL A 31 -9.79 -10.17 -9.11
CA VAL A 31 -9.36 -8.88 -8.58
C VAL A 31 -9.67 -7.78 -9.59
N ARG A 32 -9.95 -6.58 -9.09
CA ARG A 32 -10.10 -5.38 -9.91
C ARG A 32 -8.77 -4.64 -9.93
N TYR A 33 -8.24 -4.38 -11.12
CA TYR A 33 -7.09 -3.50 -11.26
C TYR A 33 -7.55 -2.05 -11.08
N MET A 34 -6.98 -1.36 -10.08
CA MET A 34 -7.33 0.02 -9.74
C MET A 34 -6.47 1.05 -10.46
N GLY A 35 -5.29 0.65 -10.93
CA GLY A 35 -4.35 1.51 -11.65
C GLY A 35 -2.94 1.47 -11.08
N GLU A 36 -2.05 2.18 -11.77
CA GLU A 36 -0.73 2.51 -11.25
C GLU A 36 -0.86 3.68 -10.27
N MET A 37 -0.11 3.61 -9.19
CA MET A 37 -0.19 4.53 -8.06
C MET A 37 1.18 5.13 -7.77
N VAL A 38 1.18 6.31 -7.16
CA VAL A 38 2.36 6.93 -6.56
C VAL A 38 2.11 7.14 -5.07
N LEU A 39 3.14 6.90 -4.25
CA LEU A 39 3.11 7.23 -2.83
C LEU A 39 3.21 8.73 -2.61
N VAL A 40 2.26 9.29 -1.87
CA VAL A 40 2.22 10.72 -1.53
C VAL A 40 2.71 10.95 -0.11
N ALA A 41 2.20 10.17 0.85
CA ALA A 41 2.54 10.29 2.25
C ALA A 41 2.43 8.96 2.99
N THR A 42 3.09 8.89 4.14
CA THR A 42 2.94 7.79 5.08
C THR A 42 2.73 8.32 6.48
N HIS A 43 1.80 7.72 7.21
CA HIS A 43 1.62 8.00 8.63
C HIS A 43 1.31 6.71 9.39
N THR A 44 1.27 6.79 10.72
CA THR A 44 1.00 5.64 11.59
C THR A 44 -0.30 5.81 12.33
N ARG A 45 -1.04 4.72 12.52
CA ARG A 45 -2.26 4.70 13.31
C ARG A 45 -2.37 3.40 14.09
N ASP A 46 -2.78 3.49 15.34
CA ASP A 46 -3.08 2.30 16.14
C ASP A 46 -4.42 1.73 15.70
N MET A 47 -4.41 0.44 15.32
CA MET A 47 -5.57 -0.29 14.82
C MET A 47 -5.51 -1.74 15.31
N PRO A 48 -6.65 -2.42 15.50
CA PRO A 48 -6.66 -3.84 15.81
C PRO A 48 -6.08 -4.66 14.65
N ASP A 49 -5.38 -5.73 14.99
CA ASP A 49 -4.93 -6.73 14.02
C ASP A 49 -6.00 -7.80 13.75
N VAL A 50 -5.61 -8.88 13.07
CA VAL A 50 -6.50 -10.00 12.74
C VAL A 50 -7.02 -10.74 13.98
N ASP A 51 -6.31 -10.66 15.10
CA ASP A 51 -6.68 -11.26 16.39
C ASP A 51 -7.34 -10.24 17.33
N GLY A 52 -7.57 -9.01 16.86
CA GLY A 52 -8.18 -7.91 17.63
C GLY A 52 -7.21 -7.15 18.53
N GLN A 53 -5.92 -7.47 18.49
CA GLN A 53 -4.91 -6.83 19.35
C GLN A 53 -4.47 -5.49 18.75
N THR A 54 -4.41 -4.45 19.58
CA THR A 54 -3.97 -3.13 19.13
C THR A 54 -2.52 -3.16 18.67
N ARG A 55 -2.27 -2.71 17.44
CA ARG A 55 -0.94 -2.54 16.88
C ARG A 55 -0.82 -1.23 16.10
N THR A 56 0.38 -0.67 16.06
CA THR A 56 0.69 0.45 15.18
C THR A 56 0.80 -0.03 13.73
N ALA A 57 -0.12 0.43 12.88
CA ALA A 57 -0.19 0.16 11.46
C ALA A 57 0.44 1.30 10.64
N ILE A 58 0.97 0.96 9.46
CA ILE A 58 1.44 1.93 8.45
C ILE A 58 0.27 2.25 7.54
N ILE A 59 -0.02 3.52 7.35
CA ILE A 59 -0.99 4.00 6.38
C ILE A 59 -0.22 4.61 5.21
N PHE A 60 -0.51 4.15 4.00
CA PHE A 60 0.03 4.68 2.76
C PHE A 60 -1.04 5.52 2.08
N GLU A 61 -0.75 6.79 1.85
CA GLU A 61 -1.61 7.67 1.05
C GLU A 61 -1.12 7.61 -0.39
N LEU A 62 -1.96 7.05 -1.26
CA LEU A 62 -1.65 6.79 -2.66
C LEU A 62 -2.49 7.68 -3.56
N MET A 63 -1.90 8.14 -4.67
CA MET A 63 -2.62 8.79 -5.75
C MET A 63 -2.46 8.00 -7.05
N PRO A 64 -3.50 7.91 -7.89
CA PRO A 64 -3.36 7.35 -9.22
C PRO A 64 -2.31 8.11 -10.04
N LEU A 65 -1.39 7.37 -10.64
CA LEU A 65 -0.49 7.91 -11.65
C LEU A 65 -1.34 8.05 -12.92
N ALA A 66 -1.88 9.25 -13.15
CA ALA A 66 -2.72 9.51 -14.32
C ALA A 66 -1.96 9.16 -15.60
N THR A 67 -2.38 8.09 -16.28
CA THR A 67 -1.94 7.82 -17.65
C THR A 67 -2.56 8.88 -18.54
N ARG A 68 -1.71 9.70 -19.15
CA ARG A 68 -2.12 10.70 -20.14
C ARG A 68 -2.71 10.05 -21.38
#